data_AF-A0A432JEX0-F1
#
_entry.id   AF-A0A432JEX0-F1
#
_cell.length_a   1.000
_cell.length_b   1.000
_cell.length_c   1.000
_cell.angle_alpha   90.00
_cell.angle_beta   90.00
_cell.angle_gamma   90.00
#
_symmetry.space_group_name_H-M   'P 1'
#
loop_
_entity.id
_entity.type
_entity.pdbx_description
1 polymer ?
#
loop_
_entity_poly.entity_id
_entity_poly.type
_entity_poly.pdbx_seq_one_letter_code
_entity_poly.pdbx_strand_id
1 'polypeptide(L)' 'MERAAFITLHACPLAAPGQGKSGGMNVYVRQLAAALGDMGMQIDIFTREHSDV' A
#
# COMPACT_ATOMS: atom_id res chain seq x y z
N MET A 1 16.52 12.81 -6.11
CA MET A 1 15.90 11.74 -5.31
C MET A 1 14.40 11.92 -5.44
N GLU A 2 13.76 11.09 -6.28
CA GLU A 2 12.32 11.20 -6.51
C GLU A 2 11.58 10.47 -5.39
N ARG A 3 10.53 11.10 -4.86
CA ARG A 3 9.70 10.53 -3.80
C ARG A 3 8.24 10.64 -4.20
N ALA A 4 7.45 9.61 -3.92
CA ALA A 4 6.02 9.62 -4.17
C ALA A 4 5.24 9.16 -2.94
N ALA A 5 4.04 9.73 -2.77
CA ALA A 5 3.10 9.36 -1.72
C ALA A 5 1.92 8.61 -2.36
N PHE A 6 1.70 7.37 -1.95
CA PHE A 6 0.55 6.58 -2.37
C PHE A 6 -0.56 6.72 -1.33
N ILE A 7 -1.78 7.02 -1.78
CA ILE A 7 -2.94 7.20 -0.89
C ILE A 7 -3.95 6.10 -1.17
N THR A 8 -4.15 5.18 -0.22
CA THR A 8 -5.07 4.04 -0.34
C THR A 8 -6.11 4.06 0.77
N LEU A 9 -7.14 4.88 0.61
CA LEU A 9 -8.16 5.10 1.65
C LEU A 9 -9.05 3.87 1.90
N HIS A 10 -9.41 3.14 0.85
CA HIS A 10 -10.35 2.01 0.91
C HIS A 10 -9.67 0.64 0.95
N ALA A 11 -8.34 0.63 0.83
CA ALA A 11 -7.50 -0.53 0.65
C ALA A 11 -6.40 -0.47 1.72
N CYS A 12 -6.49 -1.33 2.73
CA CYS A 12 -5.47 -1.45 3.77
C CYS A 12 -4.33 -2.35 3.26
N PRO A 13 -3.14 -1.80 2.95
CA PRO A 13 -2.01 -2.58 2.42
C PRO A 13 -1.43 -3.57 3.45
N LEU A 14 -1.76 -3.41 4.73
CA LEU A 14 -1.38 -4.30 5.83
C LEU A 14 -2.39 -5.43 6.07
N ALA A 15 -3.58 -5.37 5.46
CA ALA A 15 -4.58 -6.42 5.63
C ALA A 15 -4.14 -7.68 4.88
N ALA A 16 -4.17 -8.83 5.56
CA ALA A 16 -3.84 -10.11 4.97
C ALA A 16 -4.65 -10.35 3.67
N PRO A 17 -4.02 -10.79 2.57
CA PRO A 17 -4.73 -11.11 1.33
C PRO A 17 -5.84 -12.13 1.61
N GLY A 18 -7.07 -11.85 1.15
CA GLY A 18 -8.19 -12.79 1.28
C GLY A 18 -9.02 -12.65 2.55
N GLN A 19 -8.73 -11.72 3.46
CA GLN A 19 -9.64 -11.35 4.55
C GLN A 19 -10.41 -10.04 4.26
N GLY A 20 -11.74 -10.08 4.37
CA GLY A 20 -12.61 -8.91 4.23
C GLY A 20 -12.49 -8.20 2.88
N LYS A 21 -12.31 -6.87 2.89
CA LYS A 21 -12.11 -6.04 1.68
C LYS A 21 -10.67 -6.10 1.12
N SER A 22 -9.80 -6.99 1.64
CA SER A 22 -8.41 -7.12 1.20
C SER A 22 -8.29 -7.93 -0.08
N GLY A 23 -8.40 -7.26 -1.22
CA GLY A 23 -8.35 -7.84 -2.56
C GLY A 23 -7.12 -7.46 -3.38
N GLY A 24 -7.22 -7.54 -4.71
CA GLY A 24 -6.11 -7.32 -5.64
C GLY A 24 -5.46 -5.93 -5.56
N MET A 25 -6.20 -4.91 -5.10
CA MET A 25 -5.67 -3.54 -4.98
C MET A 25 -4.58 -3.42 -3.89
N ASN A 26 -4.70 -4.16 -2.78
CA ASN A 26 -3.67 -4.17 -1.73
C ASN A 26 -2.38 -4.81 -2.23
N VAL A 27 -2.52 -5.92 -2.96
CA VAL A 27 -1.39 -6.63 -3.57
C VAL A 27 -0.73 -5.73 -4.62
N TYR A 28 -1.52 -5.10 -5.49
CA TYR A 28 -1.03 -4.21 -6.54
C TYR A 28 -0.20 -3.06 -5.98
N VAL A 29 -0.72 -2.32 -5.00
CA VAL A 29 -0.03 -1.17 -4.38
C VAL A 29 1.28 -1.61 -3.74
N ARG A 30 1.28 -2.73 -3.01
CA ARG A 30 2.48 -3.28 -2.38
C ARG A 30 3.54 -3.67 -3.40
N GLN A 31 3.16 -4.38 -4.47
CA GLN A 31 4.10 -4.83 -5.50
C GLN A 31 4.65 -3.66 -6.32
N LEU A 32 3.81 -2.67 -6.66
CA LEU A 32 4.23 -1.48 -7.36
C LEU A 32 5.22 -0.65 -6.54
N ALA A 33 4.92 -0.41 -5.26
CA ALA A 33 5.81 0.32 -4.37
C ALA A 33 7.17 -0.38 -4.19
N ALA A 34 7.18 -1.71 -4.09
CA ALA A 34 8.41 -2.50 -4.02
C ALA A 34 9.26 -2.35 -5.29
N ALA A 35 8.65 -2.51 -6.48
CA ALA A 35 9.36 -2.36 -7.75
C ALA A 35 9.92 -0.95 -7.96
N LEU A 36 9.19 0.10 -7.54
CA LEU A 36 9.67 1.48 -7.56
C LEU A 36 10.82 1.71 -6.57
N GLY A 37 10.77 1.07 -5.40
CA GLY A 37 11.85 1.04 -4.42
C GLY A 37 13.14 0.42 -4.98
N ASP A 38 13.02 -0.69 -5.69
CA ASP A 38 14.15 -1.36 -6.36
C ASP A 38 14.79 -0.48 -7.46
N MET A 39 14.01 0.43 -8.05
CA MET A 39 14.49 1.44 -9.01
C MET A 39 15.05 2.72 -8.33
N GLY A 40 15.10 2.76 -6.99
CA GLY A 40 15.68 3.86 -6.22
C GLY A 40 14.72 4.99 -5.84
N MET A 41 13.40 4.81 -6.01
CA MET A 41 12.39 5.77 -5.61
C MET A 41 11.94 5.53 -4.16
N GLN A 42 11.80 6.58 -3.36
CA GLN A 42 11.19 6.44 -2.02
C GLN A 42 9.67 6.55 -2.13
N ILE A 43 8.96 5.56 -1.58
CA ILE A 43 7.51 5.50 -1.61
C ILE A 43 6.97 5.41 -0.19
N ASP A 44 6.11 6.37 0.18
CA ASP A 44 5.33 6.32 1.42
C ASP A 44 3.89 5.94 1.10
N ILE A 45 3.35 4.92 1.76
CA ILE A 45 1.96 4.46 1.56
C ILE A 45 1.12 4.91 2.75
N PHE A 46 0.19 5.82 2.50
CA PHE A 46 -0.78 6.30 3.47
C PHE A 46 -2.11 5.58 3.27
N THR A 47 -2.61 4.98 4.33
CA THR A 47 -3.94 4.37 4.37
C THR A 47 -4.74 4.94 5.54
N ARG A 48 -6.03 4.62 5.61
CA ARG A 48 -6.84 4.97 6.77
C ARG A 48 -6.37 4.19 7.98
N GLU A 49 -6.18 4.87 9.10
CA GLU A 49 -5.95 4.21 10.39
C GLU A 49 -7.22 3.44 10.82
N HIS A 50 -7.05 2.19 11.25
CA HIS A 50 -8.12 1.36 11.78
C HIS A 50 -7.91 1.24 13.30
N SER A 51 -8.15 2.29 14.06
CA SER A 51 -7.93 2.33 15.52
C SER A 51 -8.95 1.51 16.34
N ASP A 52 -9.58 0.49 15.76
CA ASP A 52 -10.57 -0.39 16.40
C ASP A 52 -10.24 -1.87 16.14
N VAL A 53 -9.11 -2.34 16.69
CA VAL A 53 -8.82 -3.78 16.93
C VAL A 53 -8.56 -3.97 18.41
#